data_AF-A0ABD1GB32-F1
#
_entry.id   AF-A0ABD1GB32-F1
#
_cell.length_a   1.000
_cell.length_b   1.000
_cell.length_c   1.000
_cell.angle_alpha   90.00
_cell.angle_beta   90.00
_cell.angle_gamma   90.00
#
_symmetry.space_group_name_H-M   'P 1'
#
loop_
_entity.id
_entity.type
_entity.pdbx_description
1 polymer ?
#
loop_
_entity_poly.entity_id
_entity_poly.type
_entity_poly.pdbx_seq_one_letter_code
_entity_poly.pdbx_strand_id
1 'polypeptide(L)'
;MGMDHNNGWWPIAWGVAETESYAQWKWFLDHLDDDLELFANSLRFVFMSDQQKGLGMVIVEKFPQSEHRYCVQYIFNNFKKRFLGESLKDDIWEMSSSTTVEEFKQRMDAMKVLSPQAYQYLVNVAPKEKWVMAYFSTHVQCDTQVNNICETFSSKNAEAREKAIITICGLDDHNRRTCQNGPQISTPQTRQPPEQTSSQRTADINNPSTSNPSRPRKKKPPVPSSVPKPRQRSTAQRCGHCRTKD
;
A
#
# COMPACT_ATOMS: atom_id res chain seq x y z
N MET A 1 -11.87 -1.48 9.72
CA MET A 1 -11.02 -2.69 9.62
C MET A 1 -9.67 -2.37 10.24
N GLY A 2 -8.95 -3.36 10.74
CA GLY A 2 -7.57 -3.24 11.23
C GLY A 2 -6.65 -4.24 10.56
N MET A 3 -5.37 -3.87 10.48
CA MET A 3 -4.28 -4.76 10.08
C MET A 3 -3.40 -5.04 11.30
N ASP A 4 -3.03 -6.31 11.49
CA ASP A 4 -2.04 -6.69 12.50
C ASP A 4 -0.61 -6.79 11.93
N HIS A 5 0.37 -7.06 12.79
CA HIS A 5 1.77 -7.19 12.40
C HIS A 5 2.08 -8.41 11.50
N ASN A 6 1.14 -9.34 11.34
CA ASN A 6 1.24 -10.49 10.44
C ASN A 6 0.52 -10.23 9.10
N ASN A 7 0.20 -8.96 8.81
CA ASN A 7 -0.57 -8.55 7.63
C ASN A 7 -1.97 -9.20 7.58
N GLY A 8 -2.47 -9.67 8.72
CA GLY A 8 -3.82 -10.19 8.90
C GLY A 8 -4.83 -9.05 9.02
N TRP A 9 -6.03 -9.25 8.48
CA TRP A 9 -7.07 -8.23 8.42
C TRP A 9 -8.29 -8.62 9.23
N TRP A 10 -8.75 -7.71 10.08
CA TRP A 10 -9.82 -7.99 11.03
C TRP A 10 -10.84 -6.85 11.08
N PRO A 11 -12.15 -7.14 11.12
CA PRO A 11 -13.13 -6.14 11.50
C PRO A 11 -12.93 -5.80 12.99
N ILE A 12 -12.46 -4.58 13.27
CA ILE A 12 -12.31 -4.06 14.65
C ILE A 12 -13.68 -3.62 15.18
N ALA A 13 -14.33 -2.71 14.46
CA ALA A 13 -15.63 -2.14 14.80
C ALA A 13 -16.37 -1.73 13.52
N TRP A 14 -17.69 -1.63 13.62
CA TRP A 14 -18.58 -1.10 12.61
C TRP A 14 -19.71 -0.34 13.31
N GLY A 15 -20.37 0.55 12.58
CA GLY A 15 -21.50 1.32 13.10
C GLY A 15 -22.44 1.72 11.98
N VAL A 16 -23.70 1.98 12.35
CA VAL A 16 -24.72 2.53 11.45
C VAL A 16 -24.97 3.95 11.87
N ALA A 17 -24.84 4.87 10.92
CA ALA A 17 -25.13 6.28 11.11
C ALA A 17 -26.04 6.75 9.98
N GLU A 18 -26.90 7.73 10.27
CA GLU A 18 -27.83 8.29 9.29
C GLU A 18 -27.11 9.02 8.16
N THR A 19 -25.99 9.68 8.47
CA THR A 19 -25.23 10.49 7.51
C THR A 19 -23.73 10.46 7.80
N GLU A 20 -22.93 10.55 6.74
CA GLU A 20 -21.47 10.76 6.85
C GLU A 20 -21.20 12.23 7.22
N SER A 21 -21.29 12.54 8.52
CA SER A 21 -21.08 13.88 9.06
C SER A 21 -20.01 13.90 10.15
N TYR A 22 -19.45 15.08 10.43
CA TYR A 22 -18.48 15.26 11.50
C TYR A 22 -19.01 14.75 12.85
N ALA A 23 -20.26 15.06 13.20
CA ALA A 23 -20.85 14.64 14.48
C ALA A 23 -20.92 13.11 14.62
N GLN A 24 -21.29 12.41 13.54
CA GLN A 24 -21.39 10.95 13.52
C GLN A 24 -20.01 10.29 13.57
N TRP A 25 -19.02 10.83 12.84
CA TRP A 25 -17.64 10.37 12.95
C TRP A 25 -17.02 10.61 14.32
N LYS A 26 -17.34 11.75 14.94
CA LYS A 26 -16.91 12.07 16.30
C LYS A 26 -17.49 11.06 17.29
N TRP A 27 -18.80 10.86 17.25
CA TRP A 27 -19.47 9.84 18.07
C TRP A 27 -18.83 8.46 17.92
N PHE A 28 -18.61 8.00 16.68
CA PHE A 28 -18.02 6.69 16.43
C PHE A 28 -16.59 6.58 16.96
N LEU A 29 -15.75 7.59 16.72
CA LEU A 29 -14.37 7.61 17.17
C LEU A 29 -14.23 7.85 18.68
N ASP A 30 -15.20 8.49 19.34
CA ASP A 30 -15.26 8.59 20.80
C ASP A 30 -15.46 7.19 21.42
N HIS A 31 -16.43 6.42 20.93
CA HIS A 31 -16.67 5.07 21.44
C HIS A 31 -15.50 4.13 21.17
N LEU A 32 -14.90 4.24 19.98
CA LEU A 32 -13.75 3.42 19.63
C LEU A 32 -12.51 3.74 20.49
N ASP A 33 -12.34 5.01 20.86
CA ASP A 33 -11.29 5.46 21.77
C ASP A 33 -11.48 4.92 23.19
N ASP A 34 -12.72 4.99 23.71
CA ASP A 34 -13.06 4.48 25.03
C ASP A 34 -12.82 2.97 25.14
N ASP A 35 -13.14 2.19 24.09
CA ASP A 35 -12.98 0.73 24.08
C ASP A 35 -11.53 0.26 23.87
N LEU A 36 -10.73 1.00 23.08
CA LEU A 36 -9.40 0.57 22.64
C LEU A 36 -8.25 1.43 23.16
N GLU A 37 -8.55 2.46 23.95
CA GLU A 37 -7.60 3.44 24.49
C GLU A 37 -6.71 4.04 23.39
N LEU A 38 -7.33 4.46 22.28
CA LEU A 38 -6.63 4.92 21.07
C LEU A 38 -5.82 6.19 21.34
N PHE A 39 -6.34 7.12 22.13
CA PHE A 39 -5.66 8.36 22.47
C PHE A 39 -4.34 8.10 23.20
N ALA A 40 -4.38 7.24 24.22
CA ALA A 40 -3.22 6.85 25.01
C ALA A 40 -2.15 6.13 24.16
N ASN A 41 -2.57 5.47 23.07
CA ASN A 41 -1.72 4.67 22.19
C ASN A 41 -1.53 5.29 20.80
N SER A 42 -1.75 6.58 20.64
CA SER A 42 -1.83 7.27 19.35
C SER A 42 -0.60 7.11 18.44
N LEU A 43 0.59 6.85 18.99
CA LEU A 43 1.83 6.60 18.24
C LEU A 43 2.01 5.14 17.78
N ARG A 44 1.13 4.22 18.20
CA ARG A 44 1.27 2.77 17.93
C ARG A 44 0.47 2.28 16.73
N PHE A 45 -0.38 3.13 16.16
CA PHE A 45 -1.20 2.81 15.01
C PHE A 45 -1.31 4.00 14.05
N VAL A 46 -1.84 3.72 12.87
CA VAL A 46 -2.04 4.71 11.80
C VAL A 46 -3.48 4.63 11.35
N PHE A 47 -4.15 5.78 11.24
CA PHE A 47 -5.43 5.84 10.56
C PHE A 47 -5.21 5.83 9.05
N MET A 48 -5.88 4.93 8.34
CA MET A 48 -6.04 5.03 6.89
C MET A 48 -7.49 5.33 6.56
N SER A 49 -7.72 6.38 5.78
CA SER A 49 -9.06 6.71 5.33
C SER A 49 -9.07 7.17 3.88
N ASP A 50 -10.26 7.14 3.29
CA ASP A 50 -10.55 7.93 2.10
C ASP A 50 -10.78 9.39 2.53
N GLN A 51 -10.73 10.36 1.61
CA GLN A 51 -10.96 11.78 1.97
C GLN A 51 -12.45 12.08 2.21
N GLN A 52 -13.09 11.30 3.09
CA GLN A 52 -14.47 11.48 3.48
C GLN A 52 -14.66 12.78 4.27
N LYS A 53 -15.81 13.42 4.07
CA LYS A 53 -16.14 14.66 4.76
C LYS A 53 -16.29 14.39 6.25
N GLY A 54 -15.71 15.25 7.09
CA GLY A 54 -15.79 15.15 8.54
C GLY A 54 -14.70 14.30 9.18
N LEU A 55 -14.45 13.08 8.69
CA LEU A 55 -13.56 12.10 9.34
C LEU A 55 -12.14 12.63 9.58
N GLY A 56 -11.52 13.23 8.55
CA GLY A 56 -10.16 13.77 8.69
C GLY A 56 -10.06 14.89 9.74
N MET A 57 -11.11 15.69 9.92
CA MET A 57 -11.15 16.74 10.95
C MET A 57 -11.24 16.14 12.36
N VAL A 58 -12.09 15.12 12.54
CA VAL A 58 -12.23 14.42 13.83
C VAL A 58 -10.92 13.73 14.22
N ILE A 59 -10.23 13.08 13.28
CA ILE A 59 -8.95 12.41 13.55
C ILE A 59 -7.90 13.42 14.02
N VAL A 60 -7.77 14.57 13.34
CA VAL A 60 -6.81 15.61 13.74
C VAL A 60 -7.13 16.20 15.11
N GLU A 61 -8.42 16.37 15.43
CA GLU A 61 -8.87 16.89 16.71
C GLU A 61 -8.64 15.89 17.86
N LYS A 62 -9.07 14.64 17.70
CA LYS A 62 -9.01 13.63 18.76
C LYS A 62 -7.63 13.00 18.87
N PHE A 63 -6.96 12.73 17.76
CA PHE A 63 -5.72 11.95 17.72
C PHE A 63 -4.60 12.73 17.02
N PRO A 64 -4.21 13.92 17.50
CA PRO A 64 -3.25 14.79 16.83
C PRO A 64 -1.85 14.17 16.69
N GLN A 65 -1.52 13.21 17.55
CA GLN A 65 -0.26 12.47 17.51
C GLN A 65 -0.29 11.26 16.58
N SER A 66 -1.48 10.77 16.23
CA SER A 66 -1.60 9.62 15.34
C SER A 66 -1.35 10.04 13.91
N GLU A 67 -0.55 9.25 13.21
CA GLU A 67 -0.39 9.44 11.78
C GLU A 67 -1.70 9.07 11.08
N HIS A 68 -2.12 9.93 10.17
CA HIS A 68 -3.31 9.70 9.35
C HIS A 68 -2.90 9.75 7.89
N ARG A 69 -3.14 8.67 7.17
CA ARG A 69 -2.79 8.45 5.76
C ARG A 69 -4.06 8.38 4.91
N TYR A 70 -3.94 8.84 3.67
CA TYR A 70 -4.98 8.72 2.66
C TYR A 70 -4.71 7.52 1.76
N CYS A 71 -5.80 6.83 1.44
CA CYS A 71 -5.80 5.75 0.47
C CYS A 71 -5.38 6.27 -0.92
N VAL A 72 -4.31 5.71 -1.49
CA VAL A 72 -3.79 6.08 -2.82
C VAL A 72 -4.79 5.68 -3.91
N GLN A 73 -5.48 4.55 -3.74
CA GLN A 73 -6.53 4.11 -4.66
C GLN A 73 -7.65 5.16 -4.76
N TYR A 74 -8.01 5.80 -3.64
CA TYR A 74 -8.99 6.87 -3.63
C TYR A 74 -8.49 8.12 -4.36
N ILE A 75 -7.23 8.54 -4.11
CA ILE A 75 -6.59 9.65 -4.83
C ILE A 75 -6.59 9.39 -6.33
N PHE A 76 -6.20 8.18 -6.75
CA PHE A 76 -6.21 7.76 -8.14
C PHE A 76 -7.63 7.74 -8.74
N ASN A 77 -8.63 7.24 -8.02
CA ASN A 77 -10.01 7.21 -8.50
C ASN A 77 -10.56 8.63 -8.75
N ASN A 78 -10.22 9.58 -7.88
CA ASN A 78 -10.58 10.99 -8.08
C ASN A 78 -9.78 11.63 -9.22
N PHE A 79 -8.50 11.28 -9.35
CA PHE A 79 -7.66 11.70 -10.47
C PHE A 79 -8.24 11.25 -11.81
N LYS A 80 -8.58 9.96 -11.93
CA LYS A 80 -9.12 9.33 -13.15
C LYS A 80 -10.41 9.98 -13.62
N LYS A 81 -11.28 10.46 -12.70
CA LYS A 81 -12.51 11.17 -13.06
C LYS A 81 -12.23 12.50 -13.80
N ARG A 82 -11.06 13.10 -13.58
CA ARG A 82 -10.65 14.37 -14.19
C ARG A 82 -9.78 14.19 -15.43
N PHE A 83 -8.88 13.22 -15.41
CA PHE A 83 -7.90 12.95 -16.48
C PHE A 83 -8.23 11.65 -17.21
N LEU A 84 -9.39 11.62 -17.87
CA LEU A 84 -9.86 10.45 -18.62
C LEU A 84 -8.97 10.18 -19.84
N GLY A 85 -8.53 8.93 -20.00
CA GLY A 85 -7.72 8.51 -21.16
C GLY A 85 -6.22 8.67 -20.99
N GLU A 86 -5.74 9.29 -19.91
CA GLU A 86 -4.32 9.35 -19.57
C GLU A 86 -3.92 8.11 -18.74
N SER A 87 -2.91 7.37 -19.20
CA SER A 87 -2.40 6.17 -18.51
C SER A 87 -1.39 6.53 -17.41
N LEU A 88 -1.78 7.43 -16.49
CA LEU A 88 -0.92 7.91 -15.39
C LEU A 88 -1.07 7.10 -14.10
N LYS A 89 -1.70 5.92 -14.19
CA LYS A 89 -1.91 5.05 -13.03
C LYS A 89 -0.59 4.61 -12.42
N ASP A 90 0.31 4.11 -13.27
CA ASP A 90 1.59 3.57 -12.83
C ASP A 90 2.46 4.70 -12.26
N ASP A 91 2.45 5.88 -12.87
CA ASP A 91 3.16 7.06 -12.35
C ASP A 91 2.70 7.47 -10.94
N ILE A 92 1.38 7.49 -10.69
CA ILE A 92 0.83 7.81 -9.36
C ILE A 92 1.20 6.72 -8.35
N TRP A 93 1.18 5.46 -8.77
CA TRP A 93 1.52 4.33 -7.89
C TRP A 93 3.00 4.32 -7.52
N GLU A 94 3.89 4.55 -8.48
CA GLU A 94 5.32 4.64 -8.23
C GLU A 94 5.69 5.90 -7.43
N MET A 95 5.01 7.02 -7.68
CA MET A 95 5.21 8.25 -6.93
C MET A 95 4.82 8.09 -5.46
N SER A 96 3.65 7.51 -5.18
CA SER A 96 3.20 7.22 -3.82
C SER A 96 4.08 6.18 -3.10
N SER A 97 4.59 5.19 -3.84
CA SER A 97 5.47 4.14 -3.33
C SER A 97 6.96 4.53 -3.25
N SER A 98 7.31 5.75 -3.64
CA SER A 98 8.69 6.23 -3.55
C SER A 98 9.13 6.23 -2.08
N THR A 99 10.28 5.63 -1.81
CA THR A 99 10.79 5.43 -0.43
C THR A 99 11.68 6.57 0.02
N THR A 100 12.19 7.36 -0.92
CA THR A 100 13.02 8.54 -0.66
C THR A 100 12.38 9.81 -1.19
N VAL A 101 12.63 10.93 -0.51
CA VAL A 101 12.12 12.24 -0.89
C VAL A 101 12.64 12.66 -2.27
N GLU A 102 13.88 12.29 -2.60
CA GLU A 102 14.51 12.59 -3.88
C GLU A 102 13.82 11.86 -5.03
N GLU A 103 13.58 10.56 -4.85
CA GLU A 103 12.85 9.73 -5.81
C GLU A 103 11.44 10.26 -6.08
N PHE A 104 10.72 10.66 -5.03
CA PHE A 104 9.41 11.31 -5.17
C PHE A 104 9.49 12.60 -5.99
N LYS A 105 10.47 13.48 -5.72
CA LYS A 105 10.65 14.74 -6.45
C LYS A 105 10.91 14.51 -7.93
N GLN A 106 11.79 13.57 -8.26
CA GLN A 106 12.11 13.21 -9.65
C GLN A 106 10.86 12.75 -10.42
N ARG A 107 10.03 11.91 -9.80
CA ARG A 107 8.75 11.47 -10.39
C ARG A 107 7.74 12.61 -10.53
N MET A 108 7.68 13.48 -9.54
CA MET A 108 6.80 14.64 -9.57
C MET A 108 7.21 15.64 -10.66
N ASP A 109 8.51 15.81 -10.90
CA ASP A 109 9.04 16.63 -11.99
C ASP A 109 8.78 15.98 -13.36
N ALA A 110 8.92 14.64 -13.48
CA ALA A 110 8.55 13.92 -14.69
C ALA A 110 7.05 14.07 -15.01
N MET A 111 6.18 13.95 -14.01
CA MET A 111 4.74 14.20 -14.14
C MET A 111 4.45 15.62 -14.62
N LYS A 112 5.20 16.62 -14.13
CA LYS A 112 5.05 18.02 -14.56
C LYS A 112 5.39 18.22 -16.04
N VAL A 113 6.36 17.47 -16.56
CA VAL A 113 6.70 17.49 -17.99
C VAL A 113 5.63 16.80 -18.83
N LEU A 114 5.07 15.67 -18.36
CA LEU A 114 4.02 14.92 -19.05
C LEU A 114 2.68 15.68 -19.07
N SER A 115 2.24 16.17 -17.92
CA SER A 115 0.97 16.89 -17.76
C SER A 115 1.07 17.90 -16.61
N PRO A 116 1.29 19.19 -16.91
CA PRO A 116 1.32 20.25 -15.90
C PRO A 116 0.01 20.35 -15.09
N GLN A 117 -1.11 19.98 -15.72
CA GLN A 117 -2.43 19.98 -15.10
C GLN A 117 -2.55 18.85 -14.06
N ALA A 118 -2.05 17.65 -14.38
CA ALA A 118 -1.99 16.53 -13.44
C ALA A 118 -1.11 16.85 -12.23
N TYR A 119 0.06 17.44 -12.45
CA TYR A 119 0.95 17.92 -11.38
C TYR A 119 0.22 18.90 -10.45
N GLN A 120 -0.43 19.93 -11.01
CA GLN A 120 -1.12 20.94 -10.21
C GLN A 120 -2.27 20.33 -9.40
N TYR A 121 -2.96 19.35 -9.95
CA TYR A 121 -4.00 18.61 -9.24
C TYR A 121 -3.42 17.81 -8.07
N LEU A 122 -2.34 17.05 -8.27
CA LEU A 122 -1.71 16.23 -7.24
C LEU A 122 -1.12 17.07 -6.09
N VAL A 123 -0.60 18.27 -6.38
CA VAL A 123 -0.18 19.21 -5.33
C VAL A 123 -1.36 19.67 -4.47
N ASN A 124 -2.54 19.82 -5.07
CA ASN A 124 -3.71 20.38 -4.40
C ASN A 124 -4.63 19.32 -3.77
N VAL A 125 -4.53 18.05 -4.16
CA VAL A 125 -5.47 16.99 -3.71
C VAL A 125 -5.26 16.60 -2.24
N ALA A 126 -4.01 16.57 -1.79
CA ALA A 126 -3.64 16.28 -0.40
C ALA A 126 -2.18 16.62 -0.14
N PRO A 127 -1.82 16.95 1.12
CA PRO A 127 -0.42 17.02 1.52
C PRO A 127 0.29 15.69 1.25
N LYS A 128 1.51 15.75 0.68
CA LYS A 128 2.33 14.58 0.34
C LYS A 128 2.60 13.66 1.53
N GLU A 129 2.68 14.23 2.73
CA GLU A 129 2.83 13.54 4.01
C GLU A 129 1.68 12.55 4.29
N LYS A 130 0.53 12.74 3.65
CA LYS A 130 -0.65 11.89 3.83
C LYS A 130 -0.67 10.67 2.91
N TRP A 131 0.06 10.64 1.80
CA TRP A 131 -0.13 9.60 0.77
C TRP A 131 1.15 9.09 0.09
N VAL A 132 2.31 9.64 0.46
CA VAL A 132 3.61 9.27 -0.10
C VAL A 132 4.47 8.61 0.97
N MET A 133 4.94 7.39 0.70
CA MET A 133 5.72 6.58 1.64
C MET A 133 6.98 7.28 2.15
N ALA A 134 7.69 8.01 1.30
CA ALA A 134 8.89 8.76 1.65
C ALA A 134 8.70 9.77 2.81
N TYR A 135 7.46 10.17 3.10
CA TYR A 135 7.12 11.14 4.14
C TYR A 135 6.39 10.51 5.34
N PHE A 136 6.15 9.21 5.33
CA PHE A 136 5.50 8.53 6.44
C PHE A 136 6.41 8.44 7.67
N SER A 137 5.79 8.33 8.83
CA SER A 137 6.51 8.15 10.09
C SER A 137 7.20 6.80 10.14
N THR A 138 8.36 6.75 10.80
CA THR A 138 9.06 5.49 11.09
C THR A 138 8.54 4.79 12.34
N HIS A 139 7.63 5.42 13.10
CA HIS A 139 7.04 4.85 14.32
C HIS A 139 6.18 3.62 14.04
N VAL A 140 5.43 3.64 12.93
CA VAL A 140 4.59 2.51 12.50
C VAL A 140 5.00 2.06 11.10
N GLN A 141 5.61 0.88 11.03
CA GLN A 141 6.03 0.26 9.79
C GLN A 141 4.85 -0.46 9.15
N CYS A 142 4.14 0.25 8.27
CA CYS A 142 3.09 -0.31 7.44
C CYS A 142 3.27 0.22 6.02
N ASP A 143 3.39 -0.69 5.06
CA ASP A 143 3.56 -0.42 3.63
C ASP A 143 2.22 -0.33 2.87
N THR A 144 1.12 -0.59 3.57
CA THR A 144 -0.20 -0.55 2.95
C THR A 144 -0.54 0.88 2.55
N GLN A 145 -1.03 1.02 1.31
CA GLN A 145 -1.48 2.28 0.71
C GLN A 145 -2.92 2.21 0.20
N VAL A 146 -3.55 1.04 0.31
CA VAL A 146 -4.90 0.77 -0.20
C VAL A 146 -5.86 0.47 0.93
N ASN A 147 -7.08 0.98 0.79
CA ASN A 147 -8.21 0.69 1.65
C ASN A 147 -9.14 -0.39 1.07
N ASN A 148 -8.65 -1.20 0.11
CA ASN A 148 -9.45 -2.16 -0.67
C ASN A 148 -10.29 -3.10 0.20
N ILE A 149 -9.83 -3.41 1.42
CA ILE A 149 -10.53 -4.33 2.32
C ILE A 149 -11.69 -3.65 3.04
N CYS A 150 -11.59 -2.38 3.43
CA CYS A 150 -12.76 -1.64 3.90
C CYS A 150 -13.78 -1.47 2.77
N GLU A 151 -13.32 -1.21 1.54
CA GLU A 151 -14.20 -1.12 0.37
C GLU A 151 -14.91 -2.46 0.10
N THR A 152 -14.17 -3.57 0.15
CA THR A 152 -14.73 -4.92 -0.04
C THR A 152 -15.71 -5.29 1.07
N PHE A 153 -15.37 -4.98 2.32
CA PHE A 153 -16.25 -5.20 3.47
C PHE A 153 -17.54 -4.37 3.35
N SER A 154 -17.41 -3.08 3.02
CA SER A 154 -18.54 -2.19 2.78
C SER A 154 -19.40 -2.66 1.61
N SER A 155 -18.78 -3.18 0.54
CA SER A 155 -19.49 -3.69 -0.64
C SER A 155 -20.25 -4.98 -0.35
N LYS A 156 -19.65 -5.93 0.37
CA LYS A 156 -20.33 -7.17 0.80
C LYS A 156 -21.51 -6.89 1.75
N ASN A 157 -21.41 -5.81 2.52
CA ASN A 157 -22.49 -5.34 3.38
C ASN A 157 -23.46 -4.40 2.67
N ALA A 158 -23.27 -4.07 1.39
CA ALA A 158 -24.16 -3.15 0.68
C ALA A 158 -25.60 -3.69 0.59
N GLU A 159 -25.75 -4.98 0.28
CA GLU A 159 -27.07 -5.65 0.26
C GLU A 159 -27.70 -5.75 1.65
N ALA A 160 -26.89 -5.74 2.72
CA ALA A 160 -27.38 -5.73 4.09
C ALA A 160 -27.93 -4.34 4.49
N ARG A 161 -27.37 -3.26 3.95
CA ARG A 161 -27.77 -1.87 4.25
C ARG A 161 -29.21 -1.55 3.84
N GLU A 162 -29.77 -2.28 2.87
CA GLU A 162 -31.15 -2.12 2.44
C GLU A 162 -32.16 -2.89 3.32
N LYS A 163 -31.66 -3.65 4.32
CA LYS A 163 -32.47 -4.48 5.21
C LYS A 163 -32.61 -3.79 6.58
N ALA A 164 -33.56 -4.29 7.38
CA ALA A 164 -33.74 -3.81 8.74
C ALA A 164 -32.43 -3.97 9.55
N ILE A 165 -32.19 -3.06 10.51
CA ILE A 165 -30.96 -3.03 11.32
C ILE A 165 -30.69 -4.38 11.99
N ILE A 166 -31.74 -5.08 12.46
CA ILE A 166 -31.65 -6.42 13.05
C ILE A 166 -31.01 -7.44 12.09
N THR A 167 -31.29 -7.33 10.79
CA THR A 167 -30.74 -8.21 9.75
C THR A 167 -29.27 -7.90 9.47
N ILE A 168 -28.83 -6.64 9.60
CA ILE A 168 -27.43 -6.26 9.49
C ILE A 168 -26.63 -6.92 10.62
N CYS A 169 -27.08 -6.77 11.87
CA CYS A 169 -26.44 -7.38 13.03
C CYS A 169 -26.31 -8.92 12.91
N GLY A 170 -27.31 -9.58 12.31
CA GLY A 170 -27.27 -11.04 12.10
C GLY A 170 -26.29 -11.50 10.99
N LEU A 171 -26.01 -10.65 10.00
CA LEU A 171 -25.03 -10.93 8.95
C LEU A 171 -23.59 -10.72 9.45
N ASP A 172 -23.39 -9.87 10.46
CA ASP A 172 -22.07 -9.65 11.06
C ASP A 172 -21.51 -10.88 11.74
N ASP A 173 -22.35 -11.69 12.40
CA ASP A 173 -21.92 -12.97 12.98
C ASP A 173 -21.41 -13.95 11.91
N HIS A 174 -21.97 -13.90 10.71
CA HIS A 174 -21.52 -14.71 9.58
C HIS A 174 -20.22 -14.15 8.96
N ASN A 175 -20.15 -12.83 8.76
CA ASN A 175 -18.98 -12.16 8.17
C ASN A 175 -17.75 -12.18 9.09
N ARG A 176 -17.95 -12.07 10.41
CA ARG A 176 -16.88 -12.22 11.39
C ARG A 176 -16.23 -13.60 11.29
N ARG A 177 -17.00 -14.66 11.04
CA ARG A 177 -16.50 -16.04 10.87
C ARG A 177 -15.81 -16.28 9.53
N THR A 178 -16.18 -15.59 8.46
CA THR A 178 -15.56 -15.77 7.13
C THR A 178 -14.27 -14.97 6.97
N CYS A 179 -14.14 -13.80 7.61
CA CYS A 179 -12.89 -13.03 7.61
C CYS A 179 -11.74 -13.72 8.36
N GLN A 180 -12.00 -14.53 9.39
CA GLN A 180 -10.95 -15.30 10.08
C GLN A 180 -10.40 -16.47 9.23
N ASN A 181 -11.12 -16.84 8.15
CA ASN A 181 -10.84 -18.00 7.31
C ASN A 181 -10.50 -17.63 5.86
N GLY A 182 -10.10 -16.38 5.59
CA GLY A 182 -9.66 -15.94 4.26
C GLY A 182 -8.43 -16.72 3.75
N PRO A 183 -8.21 -16.83 2.43
CA PRO A 183 -7.12 -17.64 1.89
C PRO A 183 -5.79 -17.10 2.38
N GLN A 184 -5.05 -17.94 3.11
CA GLN A 184 -3.64 -17.74 3.37
C GLN A 184 -2.94 -17.69 2.01
N ILE A 185 -2.52 -16.49 1.58
CA ILE A 185 -1.64 -16.39 0.42
C ILE A 185 -0.31 -17.00 0.88
N SER A 186 -0.08 -18.25 0.50
CA SER A 186 1.18 -18.93 0.74
C SER A 186 2.28 -18.22 -0.04
N THR A 187 3.06 -17.39 0.63
CA THR A 187 4.35 -16.95 0.11
C THR A 187 5.24 -18.19 -0.13
N PRO A 188 5.98 -18.27 -1.25
CA PRO A 188 6.93 -19.34 -1.48
C PRO A 188 7.94 -19.40 -0.34
N GLN A 189 8.06 -20.56 0.31
CA GLN A 189 9.05 -20.79 1.34
C GLN A 189 10.45 -20.47 0.79
N THR A 190 11.07 -19.43 1.34
CA THR A 190 12.51 -19.25 1.20
C THR A 190 13.15 -20.40 1.95
N ARG A 191 13.73 -21.36 1.21
CA ARG A 191 14.46 -22.49 1.77
C ARG A 191 15.51 -21.97 2.76
N GLN A 192 15.32 -22.28 4.04
CA GLN A 192 16.41 -22.22 5.01
C GLN A 192 17.48 -23.25 4.62
N PRO A 193 18.79 -22.93 4.75
CA PRO A 193 19.82 -23.94 4.62
C PRO A 193 19.70 -24.94 5.78
N PRO A 194 19.95 -26.24 5.55
CA PRO A 194 19.76 -27.25 6.59
C PRO A 194 20.73 -27.04 7.76
N GLU A 195 20.16 -27.01 8.97
CA GLU A 195 20.91 -27.18 10.22
C GLU A 195 21.65 -28.53 10.19
N GLN A 196 22.97 -28.48 10.29
CA GLN A 196 23.77 -29.67 10.51
C GLN A 196 23.63 -30.07 11.99
N THR A 197 22.81 -31.09 12.23
CA THR A 197 22.91 -31.92 13.42
C THR A 197 24.21 -32.73 13.32
N SER A 198 25.15 -32.52 14.24
CA SER A 198 26.21 -33.50 14.49
C SER A 198 26.32 -33.78 15.98
N SER A 199 25.95 -35.01 16.28
CA SER A 199 26.09 -35.73 17.54
C SER A 199 27.54 -35.79 18.04
N GLN A 200 27.69 -35.65 19.35
CA GLN A 200 28.91 -35.91 20.11
C GLN A 200 29.54 -37.27 19.76
N ARG A 201 30.85 -37.30 19.49
CA ARG A 201 31.77 -38.39 19.87
C ARG A 201 33.16 -37.82 20.16
N THR A 202 33.70 -38.33 21.26
CA THR A 202 34.97 -38.10 21.95
C THR A 202 36.22 -38.41 21.13
N ALA A 203 37.32 -37.66 21.32
CA ALA A 203 38.58 -38.14 21.89
C ALA A 203 39.77 -37.18 21.61
N ASP A 204 40.43 -36.82 22.70
CA ASP A 204 41.87 -36.71 22.93
C ASP A 204 42.78 -35.69 22.22
N ILE A 205 43.45 -34.99 23.14
CA ILE A 205 44.58 -34.06 23.04
C ILE A 205 45.84 -34.84 22.67
N ASN A 206 46.57 -34.41 21.63
CA ASN A 206 48.05 -34.40 21.56
C ASN A 206 48.56 -33.59 20.33
N ASN A 207 49.50 -32.68 20.59
CA ASN A 207 50.22 -31.73 19.70
C ASN A 207 51.33 -32.47 18.87
N PRO A 208 52.22 -31.85 18.02
CA PRO A 208 52.33 -30.46 17.51
C PRO A 208 52.75 -30.30 16.01
N SER A 209 52.77 -29.02 15.57
CA SER A 209 53.59 -28.40 14.50
C SER A 209 53.36 -28.74 13.02
N THR A 210 53.06 -27.73 12.20
CA THR A 210 53.96 -27.23 11.12
C THR A 210 53.35 -26.07 10.30
N SER A 211 54.21 -25.09 10.06
CA SER A 211 54.25 -24.01 9.04
C SER A 211 53.15 -23.84 7.98
N ASN A 212 52.71 -22.59 7.85
CA ASN A 212 52.04 -21.95 6.72
C ASN A 212 52.82 -22.08 5.39
N PRO A 213 52.15 -22.06 4.22
CA PRO A 213 52.45 -20.93 3.31
C PRO A 213 51.25 -20.38 2.52
N SER A 214 51.27 -19.06 2.39
CA SER A 214 50.37 -18.20 1.60
C SER A 214 50.48 -18.40 0.08
N ARG A 215 49.36 -18.40 -0.67
CA ARG A 215 49.25 -17.92 -2.07
C ARG A 215 47.80 -17.97 -2.63
N PRO A 216 47.47 -17.33 -3.77
CA PRO A 216 47.29 -15.88 -4.00
C PRO A 216 45.86 -15.50 -4.49
N ARG A 217 45.51 -14.20 -4.43
CA ARG A 217 44.31 -13.62 -5.05
C ARG A 217 44.24 -13.88 -6.57
N LYS A 218 43.17 -14.52 -7.05
CA LYS A 218 42.84 -14.57 -8.49
C LYS A 218 42.10 -13.29 -8.91
N LYS A 219 42.68 -12.55 -9.87
CA LYS A 219 42.08 -11.42 -10.57
C LYS A 219 40.91 -11.91 -11.46
N LYS A 220 39.77 -11.23 -11.43
CA LYS A 220 38.67 -11.40 -12.41
C LYS A 220 38.99 -10.62 -13.71
N PRO A 221 38.87 -11.22 -14.91
CA PRO A 221 38.93 -10.51 -16.19
C PRO A 221 37.58 -9.83 -16.56
N PRO A 222 37.56 -8.87 -17.51
CA PRO A 222 36.51 -7.87 -17.67
C PRO A 222 35.28 -8.30 -18.49
N VAL A 223 34.21 -7.53 -18.32
CA VAL A 223 32.87 -7.63 -18.93
C VAL A 223 32.89 -7.25 -20.42
N PRO A 224 32.18 -7.96 -21.33
CA PRO A 224 31.92 -7.47 -22.68
C PRO A 224 30.66 -6.60 -22.71
N SER A 225 30.82 -5.39 -23.21
CA SER A 225 29.78 -4.43 -23.56
C SER A 225 29.10 -4.80 -24.88
N SER A 226 27.77 -4.89 -24.91
CA SER A 226 27.00 -4.81 -26.16
C SER A 226 25.71 -4.03 -25.95
N VAL A 227 25.64 -2.89 -26.64
CA VAL A 227 24.50 -1.97 -26.74
C VAL A 227 23.62 -2.43 -27.90
N PRO A 228 22.29 -2.60 -27.74
CA PRO A 228 21.39 -2.77 -28.88
C PRO A 228 21.01 -1.41 -29.50
N LYS A 229 21.20 -1.27 -30.82
CA LYS A 229 20.76 -0.11 -31.62
C LYS A 229 19.23 -0.13 -31.88
N PRO A 230 18.59 1.05 -32.09
CA PRO A 230 17.14 1.15 -32.31
C PRO A 230 16.71 0.76 -33.73
N ARG A 231 15.59 0.05 -33.84
CA ARG A 231 14.91 -0.23 -35.12
C ARG A 231 14.20 1.02 -35.62
N GLN A 232 14.60 1.49 -36.80
CA GLN A 232 13.84 2.44 -37.61
C GLN A 232 12.61 1.74 -38.21
N ARG A 233 11.41 2.34 -38.06
CA ARG A 233 10.26 2.06 -38.93
C ARG A 233 10.13 3.22 -39.91
N SER A 234 10.34 2.94 -41.19
CA SER A 234 10.08 3.88 -42.28
C SER A 234 8.57 3.98 -42.55
N THR A 235 8.18 5.20 -42.87
CA THR A 235 6.90 5.66 -43.41
C THR A 235 6.71 5.25 -44.86
N ALA A 236 5.48 4.87 -45.23
CA ALA A 236 4.77 5.19 -46.49
C ALA A 236 3.46 4.39 -46.54
N GLN A 237 2.38 4.74 -47.22
CA GLN A 237 1.76 5.97 -47.73
C GLN A 237 0.39 5.51 -48.27
N ARG A 238 -0.56 6.45 -48.35
CA ARG A 238 -1.99 6.28 -48.70
C ARG A 238 -2.25 5.59 -50.05
N CYS A 239 -3.42 4.93 -50.13
CA CYS A 239 -4.38 4.93 -51.25
C CYS A 239 -5.76 4.59 -50.63
N GLY A 240 -6.94 5.18 -50.90
CA GLY A 240 -7.40 6.07 -51.94
C GLY A 240 -8.53 5.41 -52.76
N HIS A 241 -9.81 5.78 -52.51
CA HIS A 241 -11.04 5.54 -53.33
C HIS A 241 -11.63 4.10 -53.33
N CYS A 242 -12.95 3.80 -53.33
CA CYS A 242 -14.19 4.40 -53.86
C CYS A 242 -15.43 3.86 -53.07
N ARG A 243 -16.39 4.71 -52.64
CA ARG A 243 -17.78 4.92 -53.17
C ARG A 243 -18.86 3.84 -52.93
N THR A 244 -19.81 4.20 -52.05
CA THR A 244 -21.31 4.23 -52.14
C THR A 244 -22.16 3.04 -52.64
N LYS A 245 -23.36 2.95 -52.01
CA LYS A 245 -24.62 2.22 -52.32
C LYS A 245 -24.67 0.80 -51.72
N ASP A 246 -25.70 0.37 -51.00
CA ASP A 246 -27.10 0.79 -50.84
C ASP A 246 -27.55 0.82 -49.36
#